data_AF-V6ARN3-F1
#
_entry.id   AF-V6ARN3-F1
#
_cell.length_a   1.000
_cell.length_b   1.000
_cell.length_c   1.000
_cell.angle_alpha   90.00
_cell.angle_beta   90.00
_cell.angle_gamma   90.00
#
_symmetry.space_group_name_H-M   'P 1'
#
loop_
_entity.id
_entity.type
_entity.pdbx_description
1 polymer ?
#
loop_
_entity_poly.entity_id
_entity_poly.type
_entity_poly.pdbx_seq_one_letter_code
_entity_poly.pdbx_strand_id
1 'polypeptide(L)'
;MSSLVSAADSMDWDEYLRWLTSTKHRHYGRNLWLLGKKVYRMAFTPELILMEHTRRKEDILKAISNICRFLDIKHDTYFHEQFLVWLKRKEVKWKRVRDPYENYALAETLTISRVAKNIRALPPKYTLFATFALVSGLRTEEAVRAFNDHLQLCNGRVIEMFWDRRTKKANAVFCHPILHKKISMKISYNSIHRHLHSRILGCQLRHLRKLNYTMVATRIDPLLAEFMQGRRGNISQRHYYLPLMRSSYPRWVRMWDPYVSRI
;
A
#
# COMPACT_ATOMS: atom_id res chain seq x y z
N MET A 1 8.88 25.01 30.61
CA MET A 1 8.10 24.72 29.38
C MET A 1 9.08 24.57 28.23
N SER A 2 8.91 23.60 27.33
CA SER A 2 9.84 23.44 26.20
C SER A 2 9.79 24.66 25.28
N SER A 3 10.92 25.09 24.72
CA SER A 3 11.04 26.21 23.79
C SER A 3 10.11 26.07 22.56
N LEU A 4 9.77 24.83 22.18
CA LEU A 4 8.74 24.54 21.19
C LEU A 4 7.36 25.07 21.58
N VAL A 5 6.91 24.88 22.83
CA VAL A 5 5.56 25.27 23.25
C VAL A 5 5.41 26.79 23.20
N SER A 6 6.44 27.52 23.62
CA SER A 6 6.48 28.98 23.48
C SER A 6 6.39 29.42 22.02
N ALA A 7 7.18 28.81 21.13
CA ALA A 7 7.16 29.12 19.70
C ALA A 7 5.82 28.77 19.04
N ALA A 8 5.17 27.69 19.49
CA ALA A 8 3.87 27.27 19.01
C ALA A 8 2.72 28.13 19.54
N ASP A 9 2.83 28.65 20.77
CA ASP A 9 1.87 29.60 21.36
C ASP A 9 1.88 30.92 20.58
N SER A 10 3.02 31.34 20.03
CA SER A 10 3.17 32.55 19.22
C SER A 10 3.03 32.35 17.71
N MET A 11 2.75 31.12 17.24
CA MET A 11 2.73 30.85 15.78
C MET A 11 1.45 31.38 15.11
N ASP A 12 1.56 31.84 13.87
CA ASP A 12 0.40 32.03 13.00
C ASP A 12 -0.16 30.66 12.54
N TRP A 13 -1.23 30.24 13.19
CA TRP A 13 -1.91 28.98 12.91
C TRP A 13 -2.59 28.91 11.54
N ASP A 14 -2.93 30.05 10.94
CA ASP A 14 -3.52 30.10 9.60
C ASP A 14 -2.43 29.99 8.55
N GLU A 15 -1.25 30.57 8.80
CA GLU A 15 -0.07 30.32 7.98
C GLU A 15 0.35 28.85 8.02
N TYR A 16 0.35 28.23 9.20
CA TYR A 16 0.60 26.79 9.33
C TYR A 16 -0.40 25.96 8.52
N LEU A 17 -1.68 26.34 8.51
CA LEU A 17 -2.69 25.68 7.67
C LEU A 17 -2.40 25.85 6.17
N ARG A 18 -2.04 27.06 5.73
CA ARG A 18 -1.65 27.31 4.33
C ARG A 18 -0.48 26.42 3.92
N TRP A 19 0.58 26.37 4.72
CA TRP A 19 1.74 25.50 4.50
C TRP A 19 1.39 24.00 4.47
N LEU A 20 0.51 23.54 5.36
CA LEU A 20 0.05 22.14 5.36
C LEU A 20 -0.73 21.78 4.09
N THR A 21 -1.57 22.69 3.60
CA THR A 21 -2.42 22.44 2.41
C THR A 21 -1.68 22.61 1.09
N SER A 22 -0.55 23.33 1.07
CA SER A 22 0.33 23.40 -0.10
C SER A 22 1.25 22.17 -0.22
N THR A 23 1.64 21.58 0.92
CA THR A 23 2.56 20.44 0.95
C THR A 23 1.87 19.07 1.05
N LYS A 24 0.59 19.03 1.42
CA LYS A 24 -0.18 17.80 1.64
C LYS A 24 -1.58 17.91 1.05
N HIS A 25 -2.22 16.75 0.87
CA HIS A 25 -3.62 16.70 0.45
C HIS A 25 -4.52 17.51 1.41
N ARG A 26 -5.40 18.35 0.86
CA ARG A 26 -6.19 19.35 1.59
C ARG A 26 -6.88 18.81 2.85
N HIS A 27 -7.59 17.68 2.73
CA HIS A 27 -8.27 17.06 3.88
C HIS A 27 -7.28 16.57 4.95
N TYR A 28 -6.13 16.03 4.55
CA TYR A 28 -5.13 15.55 5.48
C TYR A 28 -4.44 16.70 6.21
N GLY A 29 -4.12 17.78 5.49
CA GLY A 29 -3.59 19.02 6.09
C GLY A 29 -4.54 19.61 7.13
N ARG A 30 -5.84 19.71 6.82
CA ARG A 30 -6.85 20.21 7.78
C ARG A 30 -6.94 19.36 9.04
N ASN A 31 -6.88 18.03 8.91
CA ASN A 31 -6.89 17.12 10.06
C ASN A 31 -5.65 17.29 10.94
N LEU A 32 -4.46 17.43 10.33
CA LEU A 32 -3.22 17.68 11.06
C LEU A 32 -3.23 19.03 11.79
N TRP A 33 -3.81 20.06 11.18
CA TRP A 33 -3.97 21.38 11.79
C TRP A 33 -4.89 21.33 13.02
N LEU A 34 -6.09 20.76 12.88
CA LEU A 34 -7.05 20.62 13.99
C LEU A 34 -6.47 19.79 15.14
N LEU A 35 -5.80 18.68 14.83
CA LEU A 35 -5.17 17.84 15.83
C LEU A 35 -3.98 18.56 16.47
N GLY A 36 -3.14 19.21 15.69
CA GLY A 36 -1.96 19.95 16.12
C GLY A 36 -2.29 21.01 17.18
N LYS A 37 -3.33 21.82 16.94
CA LYS A 37 -3.83 22.81 17.93
C LYS A 37 -4.17 22.20 19.28
N LYS A 38 -4.64 20.95 19.30
CA LYS A 38 -5.04 20.26 20.53
C LYS A 38 -3.87 19.61 21.27
N VAL A 39 -2.80 19.24 20.56
CA VAL A 39 -1.78 18.30 21.08
C VAL A 39 -0.35 18.81 21.07
N TYR A 40 -0.08 20.02 20.54
CA TYR A 40 1.30 20.55 20.48
C TYR A 40 1.98 20.64 21.85
N ARG A 41 1.20 20.90 22.92
CA ARG A 41 1.68 20.92 24.31
C ARG A 41 2.14 19.56 24.83
N MET A 42 1.76 18.47 24.18
CA MET A 42 2.23 17.11 24.51
C MET A 42 3.65 16.83 23.99
N ALA A 43 4.24 17.73 23.20
CA ALA A 43 5.59 17.57 22.72
C ALA A 43 6.59 17.56 23.89
N PHE A 44 7.50 16.58 23.87
CA PHE A 44 8.53 16.41 24.91
C PHE A 44 8.00 16.09 26.32
N THR A 45 6.75 15.62 26.45
CA THR A 45 6.16 15.30 27.78
C THR A 45 6.14 13.79 28.08
N PRO A 46 6.14 13.39 29.37
CA PRO A 46 5.91 12.00 29.77
C PRO A 46 4.56 11.47 29.30
N GLU A 47 3.53 12.32 29.26
CA GLU A 47 2.18 11.96 28.79
C GLU A 47 2.24 11.30 27.41
N LEU A 48 2.94 11.92 26.44
CA LEU A 48 3.10 11.39 25.09
C LEU A 48 3.85 10.05 25.06
N ILE A 49 4.83 9.87 25.94
CA ILE A 49 5.60 8.61 26.04
C ILE A 49 4.69 7.49 26.54
N LEU A 50 3.97 7.74 27.64
CA LEU A 50 3.16 6.78 28.36
C LEU A 50 1.85 6.41 27.65
N MET A 51 1.44 7.17 26.63
CA MET A 51 0.30 6.79 25.79
C MET A 51 0.46 5.38 25.21
N GLU A 52 -0.59 4.59 25.19
CA GLU A 52 -0.59 3.32 24.47
C GLU A 52 -0.32 3.51 22.97
N HIS A 53 0.36 2.53 22.37
CA HIS A 53 0.69 2.53 20.93
C HIS A 53 -0.55 2.26 20.06
N THR A 54 -1.38 3.28 19.92
CA THR A 54 -2.60 3.29 19.12
C THR A 54 -2.44 4.12 17.84
N ARG A 55 -3.41 3.98 16.91
CA ARG A 55 -3.47 4.86 15.73
C ARG A 55 -3.53 6.34 16.12
N ARG A 56 -4.21 6.66 17.22
CA ARG A 56 -4.29 8.02 17.76
C ARG A 56 -2.91 8.55 18.16
N LYS A 57 -2.09 7.76 18.86
CA LYS A 57 -0.70 8.13 19.18
C LYS A 57 0.11 8.41 17.91
N GLU A 58 -0.02 7.58 16.86
CA GLU A 58 0.67 7.83 15.58
C GLU A 58 0.26 9.17 14.95
N ASP A 59 -1.02 9.52 14.98
CA ASP A 59 -1.51 10.76 14.38
C ASP A 59 -1.10 11.99 15.21
N ILE A 60 -1.02 11.87 16.55
CA ILE A 60 -0.45 12.88 17.44
C ILE A 60 1.03 13.12 17.14
N LEU A 61 1.83 12.05 17.05
CA LEU A 61 3.25 12.15 16.71
C LEU A 61 3.47 12.85 15.36
N LYS A 62 2.64 12.55 14.35
CA LYS A 62 2.68 13.24 13.06
C LYS A 62 2.30 14.71 13.18
N ALA A 63 1.27 15.04 13.95
CA ALA A 63 0.84 16.42 14.14
C ALA A 63 1.97 17.25 14.79
N ILE A 64 2.55 16.77 15.89
CA ILE A 64 3.67 17.43 16.59
C ILE A 64 4.89 17.55 15.67
N SER A 65 5.27 16.49 14.96
CA SER A 65 6.41 16.52 14.04
C SER A 65 6.24 17.54 12.90
N ASN A 66 5.01 17.72 12.37
CA ASN A 66 4.77 18.75 11.35
C ASN A 66 4.81 20.17 11.94
N ILE A 67 4.36 20.37 13.18
CA ILE A 67 4.53 21.65 13.88
C ILE A 67 6.01 21.97 14.04
N CYS A 68 6.81 21.02 14.52
CA CYS A 68 8.25 21.21 14.64
C CYS A 68 8.89 21.60 13.29
N ARG A 69 8.55 20.91 12.19
CA ARG A 69 9.08 21.25 10.86
C ARG A 69 8.68 22.64 10.39
N PHE A 70 7.43 23.03 10.64
CA PHE A 70 6.97 24.36 10.26
C PHE A 70 7.73 25.43 11.01
N LEU A 71 7.91 25.28 12.33
CA LEU A 71 8.68 26.20 13.16
C LEU A 71 10.16 26.24 12.74
N ASP A 72 10.76 25.10 12.40
CA ASP A 72 12.13 25.04 11.90
C ASP A 72 12.30 25.85 10.61
N ILE A 73 11.36 25.75 9.67
CA ILE A 73 11.37 26.55 8.43
C ILE A 73 11.18 28.04 8.71
N LYS A 74 10.35 28.39 9.71
CA LYS A 74 9.96 29.77 9.98
C LYS A 74 10.94 30.54 10.85
N HIS A 75 11.60 29.86 11.76
CA HIS A 75 12.41 30.49 12.80
C HIS A 75 13.85 29.98 12.83
N ASP A 76 14.26 29.21 11.81
CA ASP A 76 15.59 28.61 11.71
C ASP A 76 15.98 27.82 12.98
N THR A 77 15.03 26.99 13.44
CA THR A 77 15.17 26.15 14.63
C THR A 77 15.47 24.69 14.27
N TYR A 78 15.75 23.87 15.29
CA TYR A 78 16.06 22.44 15.15
C TYR A 78 15.06 21.55 15.92
N PHE A 79 13.84 22.01 16.14
CA PHE A 79 12.84 21.32 16.94
C PHE A 79 12.46 19.96 16.37
N HIS A 80 12.41 19.81 15.05
CA HIS A 80 12.06 18.53 14.42
C HIS A 80 13.13 17.49 14.69
N GLU A 81 14.41 17.86 14.55
CA GLU A 81 15.53 16.98 14.87
C GLU A 81 15.53 16.61 16.35
N GLN A 82 15.41 17.61 17.24
CA GLN A 82 15.32 17.39 18.69
C GLN A 82 14.17 16.43 19.04
N PHE A 83 13.01 16.59 18.40
CA PHE A 83 11.86 15.71 18.61
C PHE A 83 12.15 14.28 18.16
N LEU A 84 12.78 14.08 16.99
CA LEU A 84 13.16 12.75 16.52
C LEU A 84 14.18 12.07 17.44
N VAL A 85 15.20 12.80 17.88
CA VAL A 85 16.22 12.30 18.81
C VAL A 85 15.57 11.94 20.15
N TRP A 86 14.68 12.78 20.65
CA TRP A 86 13.96 12.52 21.89
C TRP A 86 13.07 11.28 21.80
N LEU A 87 12.28 11.12 20.72
CA LEU A 87 11.49 9.91 20.49
C LEU A 87 12.37 8.66 20.44
N LYS A 88 13.54 8.74 19.78
CA LYS A 88 14.50 7.62 19.73
C LYS A 88 15.05 7.26 21.11
N ARG A 89 15.46 8.26 21.90
CA ARG A 89 15.95 8.07 23.28
C ARG A 89 14.89 7.50 24.21
N LYS A 90 13.62 7.78 23.96
CA LYS A 90 12.46 7.29 24.73
C LYS A 90 11.82 6.03 24.11
N GLU A 91 12.49 5.42 23.13
CA GLU A 91 12.07 4.20 22.43
C GLU A 91 10.65 4.27 21.81
N VAL A 92 10.15 5.47 21.53
CA VAL A 92 8.83 5.67 20.94
C VAL A 92 8.88 5.37 19.44
N LYS A 93 8.28 4.24 19.06
CA LYS A 93 8.18 3.82 17.65
C LYS A 93 7.03 4.54 16.92
N TRP A 94 7.30 5.00 15.71
CA TRP A 94 6.33 5.65 14.80
C TRP A 94 5.17 4.77 14.33
N LYS A 95 5.40 3.46 14.33
CA LYS A 95 4.44 2.46 13.85
C LYS A 95 4.14 1.51 14.99
N ARG A 96 2.88 1.11 15.14
CA ARG A 96 2.57 -0.11 15.89
C ARG A 96 3.37 -1.27 15.28
N VAL A 97 4.23 -1.90 16.08
CA VAL A 97 4.82 -3.19 15.71
C VAL A 97 3.65 -4.15 15.63
N ARG A 98 3.29 -4.59 14.42
CA ARG A 98 2.32 -5.67 14.28
C ARG A 98 2.96 -6.91 14.86
N ASP A 99 2.21 -7.62 15.68
CA ASP A 99 2.67 -8.83 16.31
C ASP A 99 3.20 -9.80 15.22
N PRO A 100 4.46 -10.25 15.29
CA PRO A 100 4.98 -11.29 14.40
C PRO A 100 4.11 -12.56 14.41
N TYR A 101 3.52 -12.92 15.56
CA TYR A 101 2.64 -14.07 15.71
C TYR A 101 1.37 -13.96 14.84
N GLU A 102 0.82 -12.74 14.68
CA GLU A 102 -0.30 -12.51 13.76
C GLU A 102 0.07 -12.89 12.32
N ASN A 103 1.32 -12.66 11.87
CA ASN A 103 1.72 -12.93 10.49
C ASN A 103 1.90 -14.42 10.19
N TYR A 104 2.46 -15.19 11.13
CA TYR A 104 2.59 -16.65 10.99
C TYR A 104 1.21 -17.32 11.07
N ALA A 105 0.39 -16.96 12.05
CA ALA A 105 -0.98 -17.45 12.16
C ALA A 105 -1.83 -17.08 10.92
N LEU A 106 -1.64 -15.87 10.36
CA LEU A 106 -2.26 -15.49 9.08
C LEU A 106 -1.77 -16.34 7.92
N ALA A 107 -0.50 -16.73 7.87
CA ALA A 107 0.04 -17.56 6.78
C ALA A 107 -0.53 -18.99 6.82
N GLU A 108 -0.70 -19.57 8.01
CA GLU A 108 -1.29 -20.90 8.19
C GLU A 108 -2.79 -20.92 7.88
N THR A 109 -3.51 -19.87 8.23
CA THR A 109 -4.98 -19.82 8.09
C THR A 109 -5.46 -19.30 6.72
N LEU A 110 -4.60 -18.61 5.97
CA LEU A 110 -4.95 -17.96 4.71
C LEU A 110 -4.65 -18.86 3.50
N THR A 111 -5.58 -19.76 3.19
CA THR A 111 -5.50 -20.58 1.98
C THR A 111 -6.08 -19.87 0.76
N ILE A 112 -5.51 -20.11 -0.41
CA ILE A 112 -6.01 -19.60 -1.68
C ILE A 112 -7.47 -20.01 -1.95
N SER A 113 -7.83 -21.24 -1.59
CA SER A 113 -9.18 -21.78 -1.80
C SER A 113 -10.22 -21.03 -0.96
N ARG A 114 -9.90 -20.71 0.30
CA ARG A 114 -10.76 -19.90 1.17
C ARG A 114 -10.94 -18.49 0.63
N VAL A 115 -9.86 -17.85 0.21
CA VAL A 115 -9.92 -16.49 -0.36
C VAL A 115 -10.68 -16.48 -1.68
N ALA A 116 -10.46 -17.45 -2.56
CA ALA A 116 -11.20 -17.57 -3.81
C ALA A 116 -12.71 -17.78 -3.58
N LYS A 117 -13.09 -18.56 -2.56
CA LYS A 117 -14.50 -18.70 -2.15
C LYS A 117 -15.09 -17.35 -1.73
N ASN A 118 -14.39 -16.60 -0.89
CA ASN A 118 -14.85 -15.28 -0.44
C ASN A 118 -14.95 -14.27 -1.60
N ILE A 119 -14.00 -14.31 -2.55
CA ILE A 119 -14.04 -13.45 -3.75
C ILE A 119 -15.30 -13.71 -4.57
N ARG A 120 -15.77 -14.96 -4.68
CA ARG A 120 -17.00 -15.29 -5.44
C ARG A 120 -18.28 -14.76 -4.80
N ALA A 121 -18.27 -14.47 -3.50
CA ALA A 121 -19.41 -13.87 -2.81
C ALA A 121 -19.51 -12.35 -3.04
N LEU A 122 -18.53 -11.74 -3.72
CA LEU A 122 -18.59 -10.32 -4.07
C LEU A 122 -19.58 -10.06 -5.22
N PRO A 123 -20.06 -8.83 -5.36
CA PRO A 123 -20.78 -8.42 -6.56
C PRO A 123 -19.90 -8.61 -7.82
N PRO A 124 -20.46 -8.94 -9.00
CA PRO A 124 -19.71 -9.40 -10.17
C PRO A 124 -18.52 -8.52 -10.56
N LYS A 125 -18.69 -7.20 -10.52
CA LYS A 125 -17.64 -6.20 -10.76
C LYS A 125 -16.42 -6.39 -9.85
N TYR A 126 -16.67 -6.60 -8.57
CA TYR A 126 -15.63 -6.73 -7.55
C TYR A 126 -15.05 -8.14 -7.52
N THR A 127 -15.84 -9.17 -7.86
CA THR A 127 -15.36 -10.53 -8.11
C THR A 127 -14.32 -10.54 -9.22
N LEU A 128 -14.63 -9.90 -10.35
CA LEU A 128 -13.74 -9.82 -11.50
C LEU A 128 -12.44 -9.08 -11.14
N PHE A 129 -12.54 -7.91 -10.49
CA PHE A 129 -11.36 -7.14 -10.06
C PHE A 129 -10.52 -7.87 -9.01
N ALA A 130 -11.13 -8.44 -7.97
CA ALA A 130 -10.41 -9.16 -6.92
C ALA A 130 -9.68 -10.39 -7.48
N THR A 131 -10.33 -11.11 -8.40
CA THR A 131 -9.72 -12.25 -9.12
C THR A 131 -8.55 -11.78 -9.96
N PHE A 132 -8.71 -10.68 -10.70
CA PHE A 132 -7.61 -10.07 -11.45
C PHE A 132 -6.44 -9.68 -10.54
N ALA A 133 -6.69 -9.02 -9.40
CA ALA A 133 -5.65 -8.63 -8.45
C ALA A 133 -4.93 -9.85 -7.82
N LEU A 134 -5.68 -10.92 -7.52
CA LEU A 134 -5.13 -12.18 -7.02
C LEU A 134 -4.26 -12.89 -8.06
N VAL A 135 -4.69 -12.94 -9.31
CA VAL A 135 -4.02 -13.69 -10.38
C VAL A 135 -2.80 -12.92 -10.92
N SER A 136 -2.89 -11.59 -11.02
CA SER A 136 -1.78 -10.73 -11.48
C SER A 136 -0.73 -10.47 -10.39
N GLY A 137 -1.12 -10.50 -9.12
CA GLY A 137 -0.21 -10.20 -8.00
C GLY A 137 0.25 -8.75 -7.95
N LEU A 138 -0.44 -7.83 -8.63
CA LEU A 138 -0.11 -6.41 -8.64
C LEU A 138 -0.37 -5.75 -7.28
N ARG A 139 0.32 -4.64 -6.98
CA ARG A 139 -0.09 -3.79 -5.86
C ARG A 139 -1.49 -3.23 -6.15
N THR A 140 -2.25 -2.86 -5.12
CA THR A 140 -3.61 -2.33 -5.31
C THR A 140 -3.65 -1.20 -6.34
N GLU A 141 -2.69 -0.29 -6.28
CA GLU A 141 -2.62 0.84 -7.20
C GLU A 141 -2.33 0.44 -8.65
N GLU A 142 -1.34 -0.44 -8.81
CA GLU A 142 -0.96 -1.02 -10.08
C GLU A 142 -2.11 -1.81 -10.70
N ALA A 143 -2.82 -2.60 -9.88
CA ALA A 143 -3.95 -3.41 -10.28
C ALA A 143 -5.12 -2.54 -10.76
N VAL A 144 -5.43 -1.44 -10.06
CA VAL A 144 -6.50 -0.51 -10.48
C VAL A 144 -6.20 0.07 -11.86
N ARG A 145 -4.98 0.57 -12.07
CA ARG A 145 -4.61 1.14 -13.37
C ARG A 145 -4.60 0.08 -14.46
N ALA A 146 -3.93 -1.05 -14.21
CA ALA A 146 -3.85 -2.14 -15.18
C ALA A 146 -5.22 -2.71 -15.55
N PHE A 147 -6.16 -2.75 -14.61
CA PHE A 147 -7.54 -3.18 -14.87
C PHE A 147 -8.33 -2.14 -15.69
N ASN A 148 -8.20 -0.85 -15.34
CA ASN A 148 -8.92 0.23 -16.01
C ASN A 148 -8.41 0.52 -17.43
N ASP A 149 -7.11 0.34 -17.65
CA ASP A 149 -6.41 0.59 -18.91
C ASP A 149 -6.01 -0.73 -19.60
N HIS A 150 -6.71 -1.83 -19.26
CA HIS A 150 -6.33 -3.20 -19.62
C HIS A 150 -6.10 -3.42 -21.12
N LEU A 151 -7.00 -2.91 -21.97
CA LEU A 151 -6.89 -3.05 -23.42
C LEU A 151 -5.67 -2.35 -24.02
N GLN A 152 -5.15 -1.30 -23.35
CA GLN A 152 -3.96 -0.58 -23.81
C GLN A 152 -2.66 -1.26 -23.38
N LEU A 153 -2.70 -2.02 -22.28
CA LEU A 153 -1.51 -2.59 -21.65
C LEU A 153 -1.33 -4.09 -21.91
N CYS A 154 -2.40 -4.80 -22.26
CA CYS A 154 -2.42 -6.25 -22.34
C CYS A 154 -2.40 -6.75 -23.79
N ASN A 155 -1.41 -7.55 -24.15
CA ASN A 155 -1.31 -8.21 -25.47
C ASN A 155 -2.06 -9.55 -25.55
N GLY A 156 -3.01 -9.79 -24.64
CA GLY A 156 -3.78 -11.04 -24.52
C GLY A 156 -3.11 -12.16 -23.71
N ARG A 157 -1.83 -12.02 -23.34
CA ARG A 157 -1.11 -13.00 -22.49
C ARG A 157 -0.33 -12.36 -21.36
N VAL A 158 0.21 -11.18 -21.59
CA VAL A 158 1.06 -10.44 -20.66
C VAL A 158 0.60 -8.98 -20.62
N ILE A 159 0.64 -8.41 -19.44
CA ILE A 159 0.44 -6.99 -19.17
C ILE A 159 1.80 -6.41 -18.84
N GLU A 160 2.32 -5.60 -19.74
CA GLU A 160 3.64 -4.99 -19.60
C GLU A 160 3.50 -3.70 -18.78
N MET A 161 4.14 -3.66 -17.62
CA MET A 161 4.07 -2.53 -16.70
C MET A 161 5.40 -1.79 -16.66
N PHE A 162 5.67 -1.01 -17.71
CA PHE A 162 6.83 -0.12 -17.76
C PHE A 162 6.42 1.28 -17.33
N TRP A 163 6.16 1.42 -16.04
CA TRP A 163 5.73 2.70 -15.50
C TRP A 163 6.97 3.54 -15.29
N ASP A 164 7.01 4.69 -15.96
CA ASP A 164 8.10 5.65 -15.86
C ASP A 164 8.12 6.30 -14.47
N ARG A 165 8.65 5.58 -13.48
CA ARG A 165 8.79 6.05 -12.09
C ARG A 165 10.12 6.77 -11.87
N ARG A 166 10.80 7.24 -12.92
CA ARG A 166 12.23 7.63 -12.87
C ARG A 166 13.15 6.52 -12.35
N THR A 167 12.64 5.29 -12.26
CA THR A 167 13.40 4.09 -11.89
C THR A 167 13.47 3.19 -13.11
N LYS A 168 14.65 2.65 -13.45
CA LYS A 168 14.86 1.67 -14.53
C LYS A 168 14.18 0.30 -14.28
N LYS A 169 13.22 0.23 -13.37
CA LYS A 169 12.51 -1.02 -13.04
C LYS A 169 11.42 -1.26 -14.07
N ALA A 170 11.46 -2.44 -14.65
CA ALA A 170 10.53 -2.91 -15.66
C ALA A 170 9.97 -4.24 -15.15
N ASN A 171 8.65 -4.37 -15.09
CA ASN A 171 8.00 -5.63 -14.78
C ASN A 171 6.84 -5.91 -15.73
N ALA A 172 6.44 -7.17 -15.80
CA ALA A 172 5.29 -7.60 -16.55
C ALA A 172 4.57 -8.71 -15.77
N VAL A 173 3.26 -8.79 -15.92
CA VAL A 173 2.44 -9.83 -15.25
C VAL A 173 1.66 -10.62 -16.28
N PHE A 174 1.35 -11.86 -15.97
CA PHE A 174 0.48 -12.66 -16.82
C PHE A 174 -0.95 -12.14 -16.82
N CYS A 175 -1.61 -12.31 -17.95
CA CYS A 175 -3.04 -12.10 -18.12
C CYS A 175 -3.73 -13.44 -18.39
N HIS A 176 -4.75 -13.76 -17.61
CA HIS A 176 -5.55 -14.97 -17.85
C HIS A 176 -6.50 -14.74 -19.03
N PRO A 177 -6.66 -15.68 -19.98
CA PRO A 177 -7.50 -15.48 -21.16
C PRO A 177 -8.97 -15.19 -20.82
N ILE A 178 -9.52 -15.86 -19.80
CA ILE A 178 -10.88 -15.60 -19.29
C ILE A 178 -11.01 -14.17 -18.74
N LEU A 179 -10.03 -13.71 -17.95
CA LEU A 179 -10.02 -12.35 -17.41
C LEU A 179 -9.88 -11.33 -18.54
N HIS A 180 -8.97 -11.59 -19.49
CA HIS A 180 -8.77 -10.72 -20.64
C HIS A 180 -10.06 -10.42 -21.40
N LYS A 181 -10.89 -11.45 -21.62
CA LYS A 181 -12.19 -11.32 -22.30
C LYS A 181 -13.27 -10.63 -21.46
N LYS A 182 -13.22 -10.79 -20.13
CA LYS A 182 -14.25 -10.27 -19.21
C LYS A 182 -14.01 -8.84 -18.76
N ILE A 183 -12.77 -8.34 -18.80
CA ILE A 183 -12.44 -6.99 -18.36
C ILE A 183 -12.94 -5.97 -19.39
N SER A 184 -14.07 -5.34 -19.07
CA SER A 184 -14.67 -4.27 -19.89
C SER A 184 -15.06 -3.03 -19.07
N MET A 185 -14.94 -3.08 -17.75
CA MET A 185 -15.43 -2.05 -16.83
C MET A 185 -14.32 -1.38 -16.04
N LYS A 186 -14.57 -0.17 -15.56
CA LYS A 186 -13.63 0.57 -14.70
C LYS A 186 -13.98 0.50 -13.22
N ILE A 187 -12.97 0.58 -12.37
CA ILE A 187 -13.08 0.58 -10.91
C ILE A 187 -12.35 1.78 -10.30
N SER A 188 -12.87 2.29 -9.18
CA SER A 188 -12.22 3.37 -8.42
C SER A 188 -11.70 2.88 -7.08
N TYR A 189 -10.64 3.49 -6.55
CA TYR A 189 -10.13 3.17 -5.22
C TYR A 189 -11.19 3.23 -4.12
N ASN A 190 -12.03 4.27 -4.15
CA ASN A 190 -13.09 4.44 -3.16
C ASN A 190 -14.13 3.31 -3.23
N SER A 191 -14.39 2.76 -4.43
CA SER A 191 -15.29 1.60 -4.58
C SER A 191 -14.64 0.33 -4.02
N ILE A 192 -13.33 0.15 -4.23
CA ILE A 192 -12.58 -0.99 -3.71
C ILE A 192 -12.54 -1.00 -2.19
N HIS A 193 -12.25 0.14 -1.57
CA HIS A 193 -12.21 0.22 -0.11
C HIS A 193 -13.56 -0.10 0.55
N ARG A 194 -14.66 0.24 -0.13
CA ARG A 194 -16.02 -0.06 0.36
C ARG A 194 -16.40 -1.52 0.21
N HIS A 195 -16.04 -2.18 -0.89
CA HIS A 195 -16.54 -3.52 -1.22
C HIS A 195 -15.52 -4.65 -1.03
N LEU A 196 -14.22 -4.34 -0.96
CA LEU A 196 -13.11 -5.30 -0.78
C LEU A 196 -12.39 -5.09 0.56
N HIS A 197 -13.13 -4.88 1.64
CA HIS A 197 -12.53 -4.77 2.98
C HIS A 197 -12.22 -6.15 3.58
N SER A 198 -11.36 -6.17 4.59
CA SER A 198 -10.77 -7.42 5.11
C SER A 198 -11.77 -8.41 5.69
N ARG A 199 -12.89 -7.93 6.25
CA ARG A 199 -13.95 -8.81 6.76
C ARG A 199 -14.64 -9.63 5.65
N ILE A 200 -14.81 -9.08 4.44
CA ILE A 200 -15.44 -9.80 3.32
C ILE A 200 -14.44 -10.78 2.69
N LEU A 201 -13.23 -10.31 2.39
CA LEU A 201 -12.19 -11.14 1.77
C LEU A 201 -11.63 -12.20 2.73
N GLY A 202 -11.83 -12.06 4.04
CA GLY A 202 -11.12 -12.82 5.07
C GLY A 202 -9.65 -12.42 5.22
N CYS A 203 -9.17 -11.45 4.44
CA CYS A 203 -7.82 -10.91 4.52
C CYS A 203 -7.74 -9.50 3.94
N GLN A 204 -6.65 -8.78 4.23
CA GLN A 204 -6.41 -7.48 3.61
C GLN A 204 -6.12 -7.66 2.12
N LEU A 205 -6.61 -6.75 1.26
CA LEU A 205 -6.42 -6.83 -0.20
C LEU A 205 -4.97 -7.04 -0.64
N ARG A 206 -4.02 -6.41 0.07
CA ARG A 206 -2.58 -6.59 -0.16
C ARG A 206 -2.07 -8.03 0.04
N HIS A 207 -2.81 -8.88 0.75
CA HIS A 207 -2.47 -10.29 0.94
C HIS A 207 -2.80 -11.14 -0.29
N LEU A 208 -3.68 -10.69 -1.19
CA LEU A 208 -3.89 -11.35 -2.48
C LEU A 208 -2.57 -11.46 -3.26
N ARG A 209 -1.77 -10.41 -3.21
CA ARG A 209 -0.41 -10.40 -3.78
C ARG A 209 0.55 -11.38 -3.09
N LYS A 210 0.41 -11.62 -1.79
CA LYS A 210 1.23 -12.63 -1.08
C LYS A 210 0.83 -14.04 -1.53
N LEU A 211 -0.47 -14.32 -1.63
CA LEU A 211 -0.98 -15.60 -2.13
C LEU A 211 -0.54 -15.86 -3.58
N ASN A 212 -0.61 -14.84 -4.42
CA ASN A 212 -0.08 -14.89 -5.78
C ASN A 212 1.41 -15.27 -5.78
N TYR A 213 2.21 -14.58 -4.97
CA TYR A 213 3.64 -14.84 -4.86
C TYR A 213 3.89 -16.30 -4.50
N THR A 214 3.23 -16.80 -3.44
CA THR A 214 3.38 -18.19 -3.00
C THR A 214 3.03 -19.17 -4.12
N MET A 215 1.93 -18.96 -4.84
CA MET A 215 1.53 -19.84 -5.95
C MET A 215 2.54 -19.83 -7.09
N VAL A 216 2.96 -18.66 -7.56
CA VAL A 216 3.90 -18.54 -8.68
C VAL A 216 5.29 -19.05 -8.28
N ALA A 217 5.77 -18.72 -7.08
CA ALA A 217 7.10 -19.13 -6.61
C ALA A 217 7.19 -20.65 -6.39
N THR A 218 6.15 -21.27 -5.85
CA THR A 218 6.15 -22.73 -5.56
C THR A 218 5.86 -23.58 -6.78
N ARG A 219 5.05 -23.08 -7.74
CA ARG A 219 4.56 -23.89 -8.86
C ARG A 219 5.08 -23.49 -10.23
N ILE A 220 5.72 -22.33 -10.37
CA ILE A 220 6.27 -21.85 -11.64
C ILE A 220 7.76 -21.60 -11.49
N ASP A 221 8.13 -20.48 -10.88
CA ASP A 221 9.51 -20.06 -10.67
C ASP A 221 9.55 -18.87 -9.66
N PRO A 222 10.38 -18.92 -8.61
CA PRO A 222 10.52 -17.84 -7.63
C PRO A 222 11.04 -16.53 -8.23
N LEU A 223 12.00 -16.57 -9.16
CA LEU A 223 12.57 -15.37 -9.78
C LEU A 223 11.53 -14.67 -10.65
N LEU A 224 10.69 -15.44 -11.34
CA LEU A 224 9.58 -14.93 -12.10
C LEU A 224 8.51 -14.31 -11.20
N ALA A 225 8.23 -14.92 -10.04
CA ALA A 225 7.32 -14.33 -9.04
C ALA A 225 7.83 -12.96 -8.55
N GLU A 226 9.14 -12.82 -8.31
CA GLU A 226 9.76 -11.55 -7.93
C GLU A 226 9.71 -10.51 -9.05
N PHE A 227 9.98 -10.92 -10.29
CA PHE A 227 9.91 -10.08 -11.47
C PHE A 227 8.48 -9.57 -11.69
N MET A 228 7.48 -10.44 -11.70
CA MET A 228 6.07 -10.08 -11.85
C MET A 228 5.63 -9.02 -10.84
N GLN A 229 6.11 -9.17 -9.60
CA GLN A 229 5.82 -8.23 -8.52
C GLN A 229 6.71 -6.97 -8.54
N GLY A 230 7.63 -6.81 -9.48
CA GLY A 230 8.53 -5.65 -9.53
C GLY A 230 9.42 -5.54 -8.29
N ARG A 231 9.72 -6.67 -7.65
CA ARG A 231 10.77 -6.77 -6.60
C ARG A 231 12.15 -6.82 -7.25
N ARG A 232 12.22 -7.45 -8.42
CA ARG A 232 13.38 -7.55 -9.31
C ARG A 232 12.98 -7.12 -10.73
N GLY A 233 13.97 -6.92 -11.60
CA GLY A 233 13.77 -6.56 -12.99
C GLY A 233 14.19 -5.12 -13.27
N ASN A 234 15.20 -4.96 -14.11
CA ASN A 234 15.48 -3.71 -14.81
C ASN A 234 15.13 -3.86 -16.31
N ILE A 235 15.25 -2.76 -17.06
CA ILE A 235 14.93 -2.73 -18.50
C ILE A 235 15.66 -3.85 -19.27
N SER A 236 16.95 -4.07 -19.00
CA SER A 236 17.75 -5.11 -19.67
C SER A 236 17.29 -6.52 -19.33
N GLN A 237 16.98 -6.77 -18.05
CA GLN A 237 16.50 -8.07 -17.57
C GLN A 237 15.13 -8.46 -18.15
N ARG A 238 14.36 -7.52 -18.73
CA ARG A 238 13.09 -7.86 -19.38
C ARG A 238 13.29 -8.87 -20.52
N HIS A 239 14.39 -8.78 -21.25
CA HIS A 239 14.68 -9.67 -22.38
C HIS A 239 14.92 -11.12 -21.93
N TYR A 240 15.27 -11.31 -20.65
CA TYR A 240 15.35 -12.63 -20.04
C TYR A 240 13.98 -13.11 -19.54
N TYR A 241 13.24 -12.26 -18.83
CA TYR A 241 11.99 -12.67 -18.20
C TYR A 241 10.80 -12.82 -19.15
N LEU A 242 10.69 -12.01 -20.22
CA LEU A 242 9.55 -12.11 -21.15
C LEU A 242 9.53 -13.46 -21.92
N PRO A 243 10.66 -13.98 -22.43
CA PRO A 243 10.70 -15.34 -22.98
C PRO A 243 10.34 -16.42 -21.94
N LEU A 244 10.86 -16.31 -20.71
CA LEU A 244 10.55 -17.23 -19.63
C LEU A 244 9.04 -17.21 -19.30
N MET A 245 8.43 -16.03 -19.28
CA MET A 245 6.98 -15.88 -19.12
C MET A 245 6.25 -16.63 -20.23
N ARG A 246 6.65 -16.43 -21.49
CA ARG A 246 6.02 -17.09 -22.64
C ARG A 246 6.06 -18.61 -22.52
N SER A 247 7.19 -19.20 -22.09
CA SER A 247 7.30 -20.65 -21.87
C SER A 247 6.45 -21.13 -20.69
N SER A 248 6.38 -20.36 -19.61
CA SER A 248 5.66 -20.75 -18.39
C SER A 248 4.14 -20.47 -18.46
N TYR A 249 3.69 -19.71 -19.46
CA TYR A 249 2.30 -19.26 -19.58
C TYR A 249 1.26 -20.40 -19.53
N PRO A 250 1.40 -21.52 -20.29
CA PRO A 250 0.41 -22.59 -20.23
C PRO A 250 0.30 -23.23 -18.84
N ARG A 251 1.44 -23.39 -18.15
CA ARG A 251 1.49 -23.92 -16.79
C ARG A 251 0.83 -22.97 -15.80
N TRP A 252 1.07 -21.66 -15.97
CA TRP A 252 0.45 -20.62 -15.15
C TRP A 252 -1.07 -20.55 -15.36
N VAL A 253 -1.57 -20.68 -16.59
CA VAL A 253 -3.02 -20.74 -16.89
C VAL A 253 -3.65 -21.93 -16.18
N ARG A 254 -3.12 -23.15 -16.38
CA ARG A 254 -3.63 -24.37 -15.72
C ARG A 254 -3.66 -24.26 -14.19
N MET A 255 -2.69 -23.57 -13.61
CA MET A 255 -2.61 -23.34 -12.17
C MET A 255 -3.75 -22.46 -11.65
N TRP A 256 -4.17 -21.45 -12.42
CA TRP A 256 -5.21 -20.50 -12.03
C TRP A 256 -6.62 -20.85 -12.52
N ASP A 257 -6.75 -21.70 -13.55
CA ASP A 257 -8.04 -22.12 -14.13
C ASP A 257 -9.08 -22.55 -13.08
N PRO A 258 -8.76 -23.34 -12.03
CA PRO A 258 -9.75 -23.75 -11.02
C PRO A 258 -10.37 -22.57 -10.23
N TYR A 259 -9.66 -21.44 -10.19
CA TYR A 259 -10.08 -20.24 -9.46
C TYR A 259 -10.76 -19.22 -10.37
N VAL A 260 -10.32 -19.13 -11.64
CA VAL A 260 -10.82 -18.15 -12.64
C VAL A 260 -11.98 -18.68 -13.47
N SER A 261 -12.07 -19.98 -13.76
CA SER A 261 -13.19 -20.55 -14.55
C SER A 261 -14.57 -20.36 -13.92
N ARG A 262 -14.61 -20.04 -12.62
CA ARG A 262 -15.83 -19.94 -11.80
C ARG A 262 -16.24 -18.51 -11.46
N ILE A 263 -15.70 -17.52 -12.16
CA ILE A 263 -16.11 -16.11 -12.12
C ILE A 263 -16.92 -15.76 -13.36
#